data_AF-A0A6H9Q954-F1
#
_entry.id   AF-A0A6H9Q954-F1
#
_cell.length_a   1.000
_cell.length_b   1.000
_cell.length_c   1.000
_cell.angle_alpha   90.00
_cell.angle_beta   90.00
_cell.angle_gamma   90.00
#
_symmetry.space_group_name_H-M   'P 1'
#
loop_
_entity.id
_entity.type
_entity.pdbx_description
1 polymer ?
#
loop_
_entity_poly.entity_id
_entity_poly.type
_entity_poly.pdbx_seq_one_letter_code
_entity_poly.pdbx_strand_id
1 'polypeptide(L)'
;MGKDKRTHFWASYADLMTSLFFLMVVLFIISIVELKQIDATPLEVKELKAERDSLLNLNSRMVLRQKQYSEELDSMRYLANATQAHIDKINEINDATKNLDQNYFVYDSINKKHKLNFVVRFKIDDDQIYNISKVEREKLLSVGQELVRFIHSAAENTPEVQYLLVIEGQASKDGIDKMDYNYDLSYRRARNLKKFWDNNNIHFDRDNCEVLISGSGDGRLSGTGLMRELEEKANQRFLIHILPKPGQIQ
;
A
#
# COMPACT_ATOMS: atom_id res chain seq x y z
N MET A 1 18.50 -1.11 9.29
CA MET A 1 18.79 0.30 9.65
C MET A 1 18.74 0.64 11.15
N GLY A 2 18.34 -0.25 12.08
CA GLY A 2 18.20 0.09 13.52
C GLY A 2 19.43 -0.09 14.43
N LYS A 3 20.57 -0.59 13.93
CA LYS A 3 21.78 -0.79 14.74
C LYS A 3 22.62 0.49 14.90
N ASP A 4 22.70 1.29 13.84
CA ASP A 4 23.57 2.48 13.78
C ASP A 4 23.13 3.63 14.71
N LYS A 5 21.82 3.81 14.89
CA LYS A 5 21.31 4.90 15.77
C LYS A 5 21.61 4.64 17.24
N ARG A 6 21.63 3.37 17.67
CA ARG A 6 21.95 3.00 19.05
C ARG A 6 23.43 3.21 19.35
N THR A 7 24.32 2.92 18.40
CA THR A 7 25.76 3.14 18.58
C THR A 7 26.09 4.63 18.68
N HIS A 8 25.43 5.50 17.91
CA HIS A 8 25.62 6.95 18.01
C HIS A 8 25.15 7.55 19.35
N PHE A 9 24.02 7.08 19.90
CA PHE A 9 23.56 7.54 21.21
C PHE A 9 24.56 7.18 22.33
N TRP A 10 24.99 5.92 22.39
CA TRP A 10 25.92 5.47 23.43
C TRP A 10 27.28 6.15 23.36
N ALA A 11 27.79 6.39 22.15
CA ALA A 11 29.02 7.16 21.95
C ALA A 11 28.86 8.60 22.47
N SER A 12 27.79 9.30 22.08
CA SER A 12 27.55 10.67 22.54
C SER A 12 27.26 10.78 24.05
N TYR A 13 26.64 9.76 24.65
CA TYR A 13 26.43 9.70 26.10
C TYR A 13 27.75 9.50 26.84
N ALA A 14 28.59 8.57 26.36
CA ALA A 14 29.91 8.35 26.93
C ALA A 14 30.77 9.62 26.87
N ASP A 15 30.74 10.36 25.76
CA ASP A 15 31.46 11.63 25.59
C ASP A 15 30.95 12.73 26.55
N LEU A 16 29.64 12.80 26.79
CA LEU A 16 29.08 13.72 27.78
C LEU A 16 29.58 13.37 29.19
N MET A 17 29.54 12.08 29.55
CA MET A 17 29.94 11.62 30.89
C MET A 17 31.43 11.82 31.14
N THR A 18 32.28 11.59 30.15
CA THR A 18 33.73 11.85 30.27
C THR A 18 33.99 13.36 30.42
N SER A 19 33.29 14.22 29.68
CA SER A 19 33.42 15.66 29.83
C SER A 19 32.95 16.19 31.20
N LEU A 20 31.84 15.67 31.73
CA LEU A 20 31.40 15.97 33.09
C LEU A 20 32.43 15.51 34.14
N PHE A 21 33.04 14.34 33.95
CA PHE A 21 34.11 13.86 34.82
C PHE A 21 35.31 14.82 34.82
N PHE A 22 35.78 15.26 33.66
CA PHE A 22 36.87 16.24 33.58
C PHE A 22 36.51 17.58 34.22
N LEU A 23 35.27 18.05 34.05
CA LEU A 23 34.79 19.25 34.73
C LEU A 23 34.84 19.10 36.25
N MET A 24 34.42 17.95 36.78
CA MET A 24 34.51 17.63 38.21
C MET A 24 35.96 17.62 38.70
N VAL A 25 36.90 17.06 37.91
CA VAL A 25 38.33 17.06 38.24
C VAL A 25 38.88 18.49 38.28
N VAL A 26 38.56 19.33 37.29
CA VAL A 26 39.02 20.73 37.24
C VAL A 26 38.44 21.53 38.42
N LEU A 27 37.15 21.36 38.73
CA LEU A 27 36.52 22.00 39.91
C LEU A 27 37.16 21.55 41.23
N PHE A 28 37.51 20.27 41.35
CA PHE A 28 38.20 19.73 42.51
C PHE A 28 39.60 20.33 42.69
N ILE A 29 40.39 20.41 41.61
CA ILE A 29 41.72 21.04 41.64
C ILE A 29 41.62 22.52 42.04
N ILE A 30 40.69 23.27 41.44
CA ILE A 30 40.46 24.68 41.80
C ILE A 30 40.11 24.81 43.29
N SER A 31 39.27 23.91 43.83
CA SER A 31 38.87 23.94 45.25
C SER A 31 40.05 23.71 46.19
N ILE A 32 40.93 22.74 45.89
CA ILE A 32 42.12 22.45 46.70
C ILE A 32 43.09 23.65 46.69
N VAL A 33 43.28 24.28 45.52
CA VAL A 33 44.12 25.47 45.38
C VAL A 33 43.55 26.67 46.15
N GLU A 34 42.24 26.92 46.08
CA GLU A 34 41.60 28.02 46.83
C GLU A 34 41.63 27.78 48.36
N LEU A 35 41.62 26.52 48.80
CA LEU A 35 41.82 26.13 50.20
C LEU A 35 43.29 26.20 50.65
N LYS A 36 44.22 26.66 49.80
CA LYS A 36 45.67 26.75 50.04
C LYS A 36 46.31 25.41 50.46
N GLN A 37 45.73 24.30 50.02
CA GLN A 37 46.30 22.97 50.26
C GLN A 37 47.40 22.63 49.24
N ILE A 38 47.45 23.36 48.12
CA ILE A 38 48.49 23.30 47.08
C ILE A 38 48.87 24.74 46.71
N ASP A 39 50.17 25.01 46.63
CA ASP A 39 50.68 26.28 46.10
C ASP A 39 50.64 26.25 44.57
N ALA A 40 49.79 27.10 43.98
CA ALA A 40 49.71 27.32 42.54
C ALA A 40 49.96 28.78 42.20
N THR A 41 50.63 29.04 41.08
CA THR A 41 50.89 30.40 40.61
C THR A 41 49.61 31.08 40.13
N PRO A 42 49.53 32.43 40.17
CA PRO A 42 48.38 33.16 39.64
C PRO A 42 48.08 32.87 38.16
N LEU A 43 49.11 32.51 37.38
CA LEU A 43 48.96 32.16 35.97
C LEU A 43 48.28 30.79 35.81
N GLU A 44 48.74 29.77 36.55
CA GLU A 44 48.13 28.42 36.54
C GLU A 44 46.65 28.46 36.98
N VAL A 45 46.33 29.26 37.99
CA VAL A 45 44.93 29.44 38.44
C VAL A 45 44.07 30.06 37.35
N LYS A 46 44.61 31.01 36.58
CA LYS A 46 43.89 31.66 35.48
C LYS A 46 43.62 30.68 34.33
N GLU A 47 44.61 29.85 33.99
CA GLU A 47 44.48 28.82 32.94
C GLU A 47 43.46 27.74 33.34
N LEU A 48 43.52 27.23 34.57
CA LEU A 48 42.55 26.26 35.10
C LEU A 48 41.11 26.80 35.08
N LYS A 49 40.92 28.08 35.44
CA LYS A 49 39.60 28.73 35.37
C LYS A 49 39.11 28.89 33.93
N ALA A 50 40.01 29.18 32.97
CA ALA A 50 39.66 29.25 31.56
C ALA A 50 39.29 27.87 30.97
N GLU A 51 40.00 26.81 31.37
CA GLU A 51 39.68 25.44 30.98
C GLU A 51 38.32 24.99 31.53
N ARG A 52 38.03 25.30 32.81
CA ARG A 52 36.70 25.10 33.42
C ARG A 52 35.60 25.74 32.57
N ASP A 53 35.78 26.99 32.16
CA ASP A 53 34.77 27.74 31.40
C ASP A 53 34.57 27.14 30.00
N SER A 54 35.64 26.67 29.36
CA SER A 54 35.56 25.94 28.10
C SER A 54 34.79 24.63 28.25
N LEU A 55 35.07 23.84 29.29
CA LEU A 55 34.37 22.59 29.59
C LEU A 55 32.89 22.80 29.94
N LEU A 56 32.57 23.87 30.68
CA LEU A 56 31.18 24.26 30.96
C LEU A 56 30.39 24.55 29.68
N ASN A 57 31.00 25.31 28.76
CA ASN A 57 30.40 25.64 27.47
C ASN A 57 30.21 24.39 26.61
N LEU A 58 31.23 23.51 26.55
CA LEU A 58 31.16 22.25 25.83
C LEU A 58 30.03 21.35 26.37
N ASN A 59 29.94 21.16 27.69
CA ASN A 59 28.88 20.39 28.33
C ASN A 59 27.50 20.96 28.03
N SER A 60 27.34 22.29 28.10
CA SER A 60 26.08 22.95 27.77
C SER A 60 25.64 22.66 26.33
N ARG A 61 26.58 22.70 25.38
CA ARG A 61 26.31 22.36 23.96
C ARG A 61 25.98 20.89 23.77
N MET A 62 26.68 19.99 24.45
CA MET A 62 26.41 18.55 24.36
C MET A 62 25.04 18.19 24.91
N VAL A 63 24.62 18.80 26.03
CA VAL A 63 23.27 18.63 26.59
C VAL A 63 22.19 19.11 25.61
N LEU A 64 22.37 20.29 25.01
CA LEU A 64 21.44 20.82 24.01
C LEU A 64 21.33 19.88 22.80
N ARG A 65 22.46 19.37 22.31
CA ARG A 65 22.50 18.42 21.20
C ARG A 65 21.79 17.10 21.54
N GLN A 66 21.98 16.55 22.75
CA GLN A 66 21.26 15.34 23.18
C GLN A 66 19.74 15.58 23.20
N LYS A 67 19.29 16.74 23.69
CA LYS A 67 17.87 17.10 23.69
C LYS A 67 17.29 17.20 22.29
N GLN A 68 18.01 17.85 21.36
CA GLN A 68 17.60 17.92 19.95
C GLN A 68 17.47 16.53 19.32
N TYR A 69 18.44 15.65 19.57
CA TYR A 69 18.36 14.27 19.07
C TYR A 69 17.18 13.49 19.65
N SER A 70 16.84 13.67 20.93
CA SER A 70 15.66 13.00 21.49
C SER A 70 14.36 13.49 20.85
N GLU A 71 14.21 14.81 20.65
CA GLU A 71 13.03 15.39 20.00
C GLU A 71 12.89 14.93 18.53
N GLU A 72 14.01 14.85 17.81
CA GLU A 72 14.06 14.34 16.44
C GLU A 72 13.71 12.84 16.40
N LEU A 73 14.19 12.06 17.38
CA LEU A 73 13.90 10.63 17.49
C LEU A 73 12.41 10.38 17.73
N ASP A 74 11.78 11.17 18.61
CA ASP A 74 10.35 11.08 18.89
C ASP A 74 9.51 11.47 17.68
N SER A 75 9.90 12.53 16.98
CA SER A 75 9.26 12.96 15.73
C SER A 75 9.36 11.88 14.65
N MET A 76 10.55 11.27 14.49
CA MET A 76 10.76 10.15 13.57
C MET A 76 9.94 8.92 13.94
N ARG A 77 9.82 8.60 15.24
CA ARG A 77 9.00 7.48 15.72
C ARG A 77 7.52 7.71 15.44
N TYR A 78 7.03 8.92 15.68
CA TYR A 78 5.66 9.31 15.36
C TYR A 78 5.38 9.12 13.87
N LEU A 79 6.25 9.65 12.99
CA LEU A 79 6.11 9.49 11.55
C LEU A 79 6.18 8.02 11.12
N ALA A 80 7.10 7.23 11.70
CA ALA A 80 7.24 5.81 11.39
C ALA A 80 5.98 5.03 11.79
N ASN A 81 5.39 5.32 12.94
CA ASN A 81 4.16 4.67 13.40
C ASN A 81 2.96 5.04 12.52
N ALA A 82 2.80 6.31 12.17
CA ALA A 82 1.77 6.75 11.23
C ALA A 82 1.93 6.07 9.86
N THR A 83 3.17 6.04 9.34
CA THR A 83 3.50 5.34 8.08
C THR A 83 3.16 3.85 8.15
N GLN A 84 3.47 3.20 9.28
CA GLN A 84 3.15 1.78 9.46
C GLN A 84 1.63 1.55 9.49
N ALA A 85 0.86 2.41 10.18
CA ALA A 85 -0.59 2.33 10.19
C ALA A 85 -1.19 2.46 8.78
N HIS A 86 -0.66 3.37 7.95
CA HIS A 86 -1.07 3.48 6.54
C HIS A 86 -0.75 2.21 5.74
N ILE A 87 0.45 1.62 5.94
CA ILE A 87 0.83 0.36 5.29
C ILE A 87 -0.10 -0.78 5.69
N ASP A 88 -0.39 -0.90 6.98
CA ASP A 88 -1.28 -1.94 7.52
C ASP A 88 -2.70 -1.79 6.93
N LYS A 89 -3.19 -0.55 6.80
CA LYS A 89 -4.48 -0.28 6.17
C LYS A 89 -4.51 -0.66 4.69
N ILE A 90 -3.46 -0.34 3.94
CA ILE A 90 -3.33 -0.74 2.52
C ILE A 90 -3.33 -2.26 2.39
N ASN A 91 -2.65 -2.97 3.29
CA ASN A 91 -2.61 -4.43 3.29
C ASN A 91 -3.97 -5.02 3.62
N GLU A 92 -4.67 -4.50 4.63
CA GLU A 92 -6.04 -4.91 4.98
C GLU A 92 -6.99 -4.81 3.78
N ILE A 93 -6.97 -3.67 3.08
CA ILE A 93 -7.81 -3.44 1.89
C ILE A 93 -7.45 -4.42 0.77
N ASN A 94 -6.16 -4.61 0.49
CA ASN A 94 -5.72 -5.56 -0.52
C ASN A 94 -6.10 -7.00 -0.15
N ASP A 95 -5.98 -7.40 1.11
CA ASP A 95 -6.35 -8.74 1.56
C ASP A 95 -7.86 -8.96 1.56
N ALA A 96 -8.65 -7.94 1.91
CA ALA A 96 -10.10 -7.98 1.76
C ALA A 96 -10.51 -8.29 0.32
N THR A 97 -9.89 -7.62 -0.67
CA THR A 97 -10.17 -7.90 -2.08
C THR A 97 -9.81 -9.33 -2.51
N LYS A 98 -8.79 -9.96 -1.91
CA LYS A 98 -8.41 -11.35 -2.21
C LYS A 98 -9.44 -12.37 -1.76
N ASN A 99 -10.29 -12.02 -0.79
CA ASN A 99 -11.24 -12.95 -0.16
C ASN A 99 -12.59 -13.05 -0.88
N LEU A 100 -12.67 -12.69 -2.17
CA LEU A 100 -13.83 -13.04 -3.00
C LEU A 100 -14.07 -14.55 -2.99
N ASP A 101 -15.34 -14.95 -3.03
CA ASP A 101 -15.73 -16.36 -2.95
C ASP A 101 -14.98 -17.22 -3.99
N GLN A 102 -14.15 -18.14 -3.47
CA GLN A 102 -13.32 -19.04 -4.27
C GLN A 102 -14.15 -20.01 -5.12
N ASN A 103 -15.45 -20.16 -4.82
CA ASN A 103 -16.39 -20.91 -5.65
C ASN A 103 -16.62 -20.26 -7.01
N TYR A 104 -16.36 -18.96 -7.14
CA TYR A 104 -16.56 -18.22 -8.38
C TYR A 104 -15.27 -17.57 -8.90
N PHE A 105 -14.33 -17.24 -8.02
CA PHE A 105 -13.13 -16.50 -8.38
C PHE A 105 -11.84 -17.26 -8.07
N VAL A 106 -10.84 -17.10 -8.93
CA VAL A 106 -9.44 -17.47 -8.68
C VAL A 106 -8.61 -16.19 -8.68
N TYR A 107 -7.83 -15.99 -7.62
CA TYR A 107 -6.89 -14.88 -7.54
C TYR A 107 -5.58 -15.22 -8.25
N ASP A 108 -5.27 -14.48 -9.31
CA ASP A 108 -3.99 -14.48 -10.00
C ASP A 108 -3.02 -13.57 -9.23
N SER A 109 -2.14 -14.16 -8.42
CA SER A 109 -1.19 -13.44 -7.59
C SER A 109 -0.12 -12.69 -8.38
N ILE A 110 0.16 -13.13 -9.62
CA ILE A 110 1.15 -12.51 -10.50
C ILE A 110 0.56 -11.22 -11.07
N ASN A 111 -0.65 -11.30 -11.62
CA ASN A 111 -1.33 -10.17 -12.23
C ASN A 111 -2.13 -9.33 -11.22
N LYS A 112 -2.20 -9.77 -9.96
CA LYS A 112 -2.99 -9.21 -8.85
C LYS A 112 -4.46 -9.00 -9.23
N LYS A 113 -5.08 -10.03 -9.81
CA LYS A 113 -6.42 -9.95 -10.41
C LYS A 113 -7.27 -11.15 -10.09
N HIS A 114 -8.57 -10.95 -9.92
CA HIS A 114 -9.52 -12.05 -9.86
C HIS A 114 -9.97 -12.46 -11.26
N LYS A 115 -10.11 -13.76 -11.48
CA LYS A 115 -10.67 -14.35 -12.69
C LYS A 115 -11.85 -15.23 -12.31
N LEU A 116 -12.86 -15.30 -13.16
CA LEU A 116 -13.88 -16.33 -13.00
C LEU A 116 -13.22 -17.71 -13.07
N ASN A 117 -13.54 -18.59 -12.12
CA ASN A 117 -13.01 -19.95 -12.05
C ASN A 117 -13.74 -20.92 -12.99
N PHE A 118 -14.76 -20.43 -13.71
CA PHE A 118 -15.50 -21.17 -14.72
C PHE A 118 -15.49 -20.40 -16.04
N VAL A 119 -15.56 -21.17 -17.13
CA VAL A 119 -15.62 -20.62 -18.48
C VAL A 119 -17.07 -20.30 -18.82
N VAL A 120 -17.32 -19.11 -19.34
CA VAL A 120 -18.58 -18.76 -20.01
C VAL A 120 -18.31 -18.83 -21.50
N ARG A 121 -18.99 -19.72 -22.23
CA ARG A 121 -18.75 -19.88 -23.67
C ARG A 121 -19.84 -19.17 -24.48
N PHE A 122 -19.44 -18.13 -25.19
CA PHE A 122 -20.24 -17.61 -26.29
C PHE A 122 -20.10 -18.50 -27.52
N LYS A 123 -21.11 -18.48 -28.39
CA LYS A 123 -20.93 -18.96 -29.77
C LYS A 123 -20.04 -17.96 -30.53
N ILE A 124 -19.51 -18.42 -31.66
CA ILE A 124 -18.76 -17.56 -32.59
C ILE A 124 -19.67 -16.39 -33.00
N ASP A 125 -19.12 -15.17 -32.99
CA ASP A 125 -19.80 -13.92 -33.37
C ASP A 125 -21.05 -13.57 -32.53
N ASP A 126 -21.23 -14.24 -31.37
CA ASP A 126 -22.38 -14.05 -30.50
C ASP A 126 -22.04 -13.18 -29.28
N ASP A 127 -22.93 -12.24 -28.98
CA ASP A 127 -22.90 -11.35 -27.82
C ASP A 127 -24.18 -11.46 -26.97
N GLN A 128 -25.16 -12.27 -27.36
CA GLN A 128 -26.44 -12.34 -26.69
C GLN A 128 -26.35 -13.21 -25.44
N ILE A 129 -26.57 -12.59 -24.27
CA ILE A 129 -26.43 -13.27 -22.99
C ILE A 129 -27.35 -14.51 -22.89
N TYR A 130 -28.55 -14.44 -23.46
CA TYR A 130 -29.54 -15.53 -23.41
C TYR A 130 -29.21 -16.74 -24.29
N ASN A 131 -28.24 -16.61 -25.20
CA ASN A 131 -27.73 -17.73 -25.98
C ASN A 131 -26.74 -18.60 -25.19
N ILE A 132 -26.24 -18.11 -24.05
CA ILE A 132 -25.46 -18.88 -23.08
C ILE A 132 -26.39 -19.85 -22.35
N SER A 133 -25.86 -21.02 -21.96
CA SER A 133 -26.62 -22.03 -21.24
C SER A 133 -27.25 -21.47 -19.96
N LYS A 134 -28.42 -21.99 -19.59
CA LYS A 134 -29.12 -21.57 -18.37
C LYS A 134 -28.23 -21.73 -17.13
N VAL A 135 -27.46 -22.82 -17.06
CA VAL A 135 -26.54 -23.11 -15.94
C VAL A 135 -25.44 -22.05 -15.82
N GLU A 136 -24.80 -21.66 -16.92
CA GLU A 136 -23.78 -20.61 -16.90
C GLU A 136 -24.39 -19.24 -16.57
N ARG A 137 -25.61 -18.94 -17.05
CA ARG A 137 -26.32 -17.71 -16.69
C ARG A 137 -26.68 -17.65 -15.21
N GLU A 138 -27.08 -18.76 -14.60
CA GLU A 138 -27.33 -18.83 -13.16
C GLU A 138 -26.04 -18.60 -12.36
N LYS A 139 -24.91 -19.17 -12.78
CA LYS A 139 -23.61 -18.86 -12.16
C LYS A 139 -23.25 -17.38 -12.30
N LEU A 140 -23.51 -16.77 -13.45
CA LEU A 140 -23.30 -15.33 -13.65
C LEU A 140 -24.19 -14.48 -12.74
N LEU A 141 -25.42 -14.91 -12.44
CA LEU A 141 -26.25 -14.24 -11.43
C LEU A 141 -25.64 -14.35 -10.04
N SER A 142 -25.19 -15.54 -9.64
CA SER A 142 -24.51 -15.74 -8.35
C SER A 142 -23.23 -14.92 -8.22
N VAL A 143 -22.44 -14.81 -9.29
CA VAL A 143 -21.28 -13.91 -9.37
C VAL A 143 -21.70 -12.47 -9.11
N GLY A 144 -22.74 -11.98 -9.80
CA GLY A 144 -23.21 -10.60 -9.62
C GLY A 144 -23.68 -10.32 -8.19
N GLN A 145 -24.44 -11.25 -7.60
CA GLN A 145 -24.89 -11.16 -6.21
C GLN A 145 -23.71 -11.15 -5.23
N GLU A 146 -22.70 -12.00 -5.46
CA GLU A 146 -21.51 -12.06 -4.63
C GLU A 146 -20.70 -10.76 -4.69
N LEU A 147 -20.54 -10.17 -5.88
CA LEU A 147 -19.88 -8.88 -6.03
C LEU A 147 -20.59 -7.77 -5.26
N VAL A 148 -21.93 -7.73 -5.31
CA VAL A 148 -22.73 -6.76 -4.54
C VAL A 148 -22.55 -6.98 -3.04
N ARG A 149 -22.62 -8.23 -2.56
CA ARG A 149 -22.37 -8.56 -1.14
C ARG A 149 -20.98 -8.13 -0.70
N PHE A 150 -19.96 -8.42 -1.51
CA PHE A 150 -18.59 -8.03 -1.25
C PHE A 150 -18.46 -6.50 -1.14
N ILE A 151 -18.95 -5.76 -2.13
CA ILE A 151 -18.87 -4.29 -2.16
C ILE A 151 -19.61 -3.69 -0.97
N HIS A 152 -20.77 -4.23 -0.59
CA HIS A 152 -21.52 -3.77 0.58
C HIS A 152 -20.76 -4.01 1.90
N SER A 153 -20.26 -5.23 2.11
CA SER A 153 -19.47 -5.55 3.31
C SER A 153 -18.19 -4.71 3.38
N ALA A 154 -17.54 -4.49 2.25
CA ALA A 154 -16.34 -3.68 2.19
C ALA A 154 -16.64 -2.18 2.42
N ALA A 155 -17.78 -1.68 1.94
CA ALA A 155 -18.26 -0.31 2.23
C ALA A 155 -18.46 -0.08 3.73
N GLU A 156 -19.00 -1.08 4.43
CA GLU A 156 -19.32 -0.98 5.86
C GLU A 156 -18.07 -1.01 6.73
N ASN A 157 -17.07 -1.82 6.35
CA ASN A 157 -15.82 -1.95 7.11
C ASN A 157 -14.80 -0.84 6.79
N THR A 158 -14.81 -0.32 5.55
CA THR A 158 -13.89 0.73 5.09
C THR A 158 -14.62 1.79 4.24
N PRO A 159 -15.42 2.69 4.86
CA PRO A 159 -16.22 3.69 4.15
C PRO A 159 -15.41 4.66 3.29
N GLU A 160 -14.14 4.88 3.64
CA GLU A 160 -13.20 5.71 2.91
C GLU A 160 -12.67 5.09 1.60
N VAL A 161 -12.93 3.80 1.39
CA VAL A 161 -12.46 3.06 0.21
C VAL A 161 -13.57 3.01 -0.83
N GLN A 162 -13.26 3.57 -2.00
CA GLN A 162 -14.08 3.38 -3.18
C GLN A 162 -13.61 2.14 -3.93
N TYR A 163 -14.49 1.53 -4.70
CA TYR A 163 -14.18 0.37 -5.52
C TYR A 163 -14.41 0.68 -6.99
N LEU A 164 -13.57 0.12 -7.83
CA LEU A 164 -13.72 0.14 -9.27
C LEU A 164 -13.98 -1.28 -9.75
N LEU A 165 -15.21 -1.53 -10.22
CA LEU A 165 -15.61 -2.77 -10.86
C LEU A 165 -15.41 -2.64 -12.37
N VAL A 166 -14.48 -3.40 -12.93
CA VAL A 166 -14.28 -3.49 -14.38
C VAL A 166 -14.87 -4.80 -14.89
N ILE A 167 -15.89 -4.68 -15.73
CA ILE A 167 -16.48 -5.79 -16.48
C ILE A 167 -15.85 -5.79 -17.85
N GLU A 168 -14.97 -6.74 -18.10
CA GLU A 168 -14.22 -6.85 -19.33
C GLU A 168 -14.67 -8.07 -20.14
N GLY A 169 -14.99 -7.86 -21.42
CA GLY A 169 -15.22 -8.95 -22.36
C GLY A 169 -13.96 -9.27 -23.15
N GLN A 170 -13.79 -10.53 -23.51
CA GLN A 170 -12.73 -11.02 -24.40
C GLN A 170 -13.30 -11.76 -25.61
N ALA A 171 -12.52 -11.79 -26.69
CA ALA A 171 -12.80 -12.53 -27.91
C ALA A 171 -11.61 -13.44 -28.28
N SER A 172 -11.89 -14.46 -29.10
CA SER A 172 -10.85 -15.30 -29.71
C SER A 172 -10.02 -14.48 -30.68
N LYS A 173 -8.75 -14.84 -30.82
CA LYS A 173 -7.88 -14.31 -31.87
C LYS A 173 -8.14 -15.01 -33.19
N ASP A 174 -8.99 -14.40 -34.00
CA ASP A 174 -9.32 -14.84 -35.36
C ASP A 174 -8.44 -14.14 -36.41
N GLY A 175 -8.82 -14.17 -37.69
CA GLY A 175 -8.12 -13.48 -38.78
C GLY A 175 -7.86 -11.99 -38.48
N ILE A 176 -6.83 -11.42 -39.13
CA ILE A 176 -6.44 -10.02 -38.89
C ILE A 176 -7.54 -9.02 -39.30
N ASP A 177 -8.34 -9.40 -40.29
CA ASP A 177 -9.52 -8.72 -40.79
C ASP A 177 -10.65 -8.62 -39.75
N LYS A 178 -10.66 -9.51 -38.75
CA LYS A 178 -11.64 -9.52 -37.65
C LYS A 178 -11.18 -8.76 -36.41
N MET A 179 -10.00 -8.14 -36.40
CA MET A 179 -9.45 -7.51 -35.21
C MET A 179 -10.40 -6.45 -34.63
N ASP A 180 -10.78 -5.43 -35.39
CA ASP A 180 -11.64 -4.34 -34.92
C ASP A 180 -13.01 -4.87 -34.47
N TYR A 181 -13.57 -5.80 -35.25
CA TYR A 181 -14.80 -6.49 -34.91
C TYR A 181 -14.71 -7.22 -33.55
N ASN A 182 -13.58 -7.86 -33.26
CA ASN A 182 -13.38 -8.56 -31.99
C ASN A 182 -13.35 -7.61 -30.79
N TYR A 183 -12.79 -6.39 -30.93
CA TYR A 183 -12.87 -5.37 -29.89
C TYR A 183 -14.32 -4.95 -29.64
N ASP A 184 -15.07 -4.64 -30.69
CA ASP A 184 -16.48 -4.27 -30.59
C ASP A 184 -17.35 -5.40 -30.00
N LEU A 185 -17.13 -6.63 -30.46
CA LEU A 185 -17.82 -7.82 -29.97
C LEU A 185 -17.58 -8.03 -28.47
N SER A 186 -16.32 -7.91 -28.05
CA SER A 186 -15.95 -8.08 -26.65
C SER A 186 -16.58 -7.01 -25.74
N TYR A 187 -16.64 -5.75 -26.19
CA TYR A 187 -17.33 -4.69 -25.47
C TYR A 187 -18.85 -4.95 -25.38
N ARG A 188 -19.48 -5.37 -26.50
CA ARG A 188 -20.91 -5.72 -26.53
C ARG A 188 -21.25 -6.85 -25.56
N ARG A 189 -20.40 -7.88 -25.47
CA ARG A 189 -20.55 -8.95 -24.47
C ARG A 189 -20.55 -8.40 -23.05
N ALA A 190 -19.55 -7.60 -22.68
CA ALA A 190 -19.45 -7.01 -21.34
C ALA A 190 -20.67 -6.14 -21.00
N ARG A 191 -21.09 -5.31 -21.96
CA ARG A 191 -22.31 -4.49 -21.85
C ARG A 191 -23.56 -5.33 -21.66
N ASN A 192 -23.71 -6.43 -22.39
CA ASN A 192 -24.86 -7.32 -22.27
C ASN A 192 -24.87 -8.09 -20.95
N LEU A 193 -23.71 -8.42 -20.38
CA LEU A 193 -23.62 -8.95 -19.01
C LEU A 193 -24.09 -7.92 -17.98
N LYS A 194 -23.66 -6.66 -18.08
CA LYS A 194 -24.14 -5.62 -17.16
C LYS A 194 -25.65 -5.43 -17.23
N LYS A 195 -26.21 -5.37 -18.45
CA LYS A 195 -27.67 -5.31 -18.66
C LYS A 195 -28.38 -6.53 -18.08
N PHE A 196 -27.80 -7.71 -18.22
CA PHE A 196 -28.35 -8.92 -17.65
C PHE A 196 -28.43 -8.83 -16.13
N TRP A 197 -27.37 -8.35 -15.46
CA TRP A 197 -27.39 -8.09 -14.02
C TRP A 197 -28.45 -7.06 -13.63
N ASP A 198 -28.53 -5.93 -14.32
CA ASP A 198 -29.53 -4.89 -14.03
C ASP A 198 -30.97 -5.41 -14.16
N ASN A 199 -31.25 -6.17 -15.23
CA ASN A 199 -32.58 -6.75 -15.45
C ASN A 199 -32.94 -7.84 -14.41
N ASN A 200 -31.97 -8.30 -13.61
CA ASN A 200 -32.17 -9.26 -12.53
C ASN A 200 -31.96 -8.63 -11.13
N ASN A 201 -32.12 -7.31 -11.02
CA ASN A 201 -32.01 -6.54 -9.78
C ASN A 201 -30.63 -6.64 -9.09
N ILE A 202 -29.56 -6.80 -9.88
CA ILE A 202 -28.18 -6.75 -9.40
C ILE A 202 -27.60 -5.40 -9.82
N HIS A 203 -27.69 -4.45 -8.90
CA HIS A 203 -27.23 -3.07 -9.10
C HIS A 203 -25.97 -2.79 -8.30
N PHE A 204 -25.13 -1.93 -8.88
CA PHE A 204 -23.91 -1.43 -8.26
C PHE A 204 -24.08 0.10 -8.13
N ASP A 205 -25.09 0.49 -7.36
CA ASP A 205 -25.66 1.84 -7.30
C ASP A 205 -25.24 2.62 -6.05
N ARG A 206 -24.45 2.02 -5.15
CA ARG A 206 -23.85 2.74 -4.02
C ARG A 206 -22.72 3.67 -4.48
N ASP A 207 -22.61 4.82 -3.81
CA ASP A 207 -21.60 5.86 -4.04
C ASP A 207 -20.15 5.39 -3.87
N ASN A 208 -19.93 4.17 -3.37
CA ASN A 208 -18.62 3.59 -3.15
C ASN A 208 -18.18 2.61 -4.24
N CYS A 209 -18.93 2.43 -5.34
CA CYS A 209 -18.50 1.60 -6.47
C CYS A 209 -18.75 2.25 -7.83
N GLU A 210 -17.67 2.44 -8.59
CA GLU A 210 -17.73 2.83 -9.99
C GLU A 210 -17.66 1.60 -10.89
N VAL A 211 -18.54 1.50 -11.89
CA VAL A 211 -18.55 0.39 -12.85
C VAL A 211 -18.04 0.86 -14.21
N LEU A 212 -17.00 0.18 -14.72
CA LEU A 212 -16.51 0.34 -16.09
C LEU A 212 -16.81 -0.90 -16.92
N ILE A 213 -17.33 -0.67 -18.12
CA ILE A 213 -17.59 -1.71 -19.10
C ILE A 213 -16.54 -1.60 -20.20
N SER A 214 -15.77 -2.66 -20.40
CA SER A 214 -14.58 -2.67 -21.26
C SER A 214 -14.58 -3.87 -22.20
N GLY A 215 -13.95 -3.72 -23.36
CA GLY A 215 -13.68 -4.82 -24.29
C GLY A 215 -12.20 -4.84 -24.66
N SER A 216 -11.52 -5.96 -24.42
CA SER A 216 -10.10 -6.13 -24.78
C SER A 216 -9.88 -6.94 -26.07
N GLY A 217 -10.97 -7.28 -26.74
CA GLY A 217 -10.96 -7.96 -28.03
C GLY A 217 -10.18 -9.25 -28.02
N ASP A 218 -9.38 -9.43 -29.07
CA ASP A 218 -8.47 -10.56 -29.26
C ASP A 218 -7.09 -10.35 -28.62
N GLY A 219 -6.89 -9.24 -27.90
CA GLY A 219 -5.64 -8.90 -27.23
C GLY A 219 -4.49 -8.47 -28.13
N ARG A 220 -4.67 -8.30 -29.45
CA ARG A 220 -3.61 -7.77 -30.34
C ARG A 220 -3.13 -6.38 -29.92
N LEU A 221 -4.04 -5.51 -29.47
CA LEU A 221 -3.77 -4.15 -29.03
C LEU A 221 -3.43 -4.06 -27.53
N SER A 222 -3.52 -5.15 -26.77
CA SER A 222 -3.10 -5.16 -25.36
C SER A 222 -1.58 -5.20 -25.19
N GLY A 223 -0.85 -5.55 -26.26
CA GLY A 223 0.62 -5.56 -26.34
C GLY A 223 1.33 -6.64 -25.52
N THR A 224 0.67 -7.19 -24.49
CA THR A 224 1.31 -8.06 -23.49
C THR A 224 0.80 -9.51 -23.52
N GLY A 225 -0.37 -9.76 -24.12
CA GLY A 225 -1.01 -11.07 -24.11
C GLY A 225 -1.38 -11.58 -22.71
N LEU A 226 -1.22 -10.76 -21.66
CA LEU A 226 -1.53 -11.13 -20.29
C LEU A 226 -3.02 -11.45 -20.15
N MET A 227 -3.32 -12.37 -19.22
CA MET A 227 -4.69 -12.81 -18.95
C MET A 227 -5.40 -13.40 -20.19
N ARG A 228 -4.65 -13.99 -21.13
CA ARG A 228 -5.15 -14.83 -22.23
C ARG A 228 -4.68 -16.26 -22.06
N GLU A 229 -5.52 -17.19 -22.48
CA GLU A 229 -5.22 -18.61 -22.58
C GLU A 229 -4.58 -18.92 -23.92
N LEU A 230 -3.76 -19.97 -23.95
CA LEU A 230 -3.13 -20.46 -25.18
C LEU A 230 -4.17 -20.95 -26.20
N GLU A 231 -5.26 -21.56 -25.73
CA GLU A 231 -6.38 -22.00 -26.56
C GLU A 231 -7.33 -20.82 -26.81
N GLU A 232 -7.36 -20.31 -28.05
CA GLU A 232 -8.08 -19.07 -28.37
C GLU A 232 -9.60 -19.15 -28.12
N LYS A 233 -10.20 -20.33 -28.24
CA LYS A 233 -11.62 -20.53 -27.90
C LYS A 233 -11.91 -20.32 -26.42
N ALA A 234 -10.92 -20.50 -25.54
CA ALA A 234 -11.07 -20.23 -24.11
C ALA A 234 -11.07 -18.73 -23.80
N ASN A 235 -10.62 -17.88 -24.73
CA ASN A 235 -10.61 -16.42 -24.61
C ASN A 235 -11.95 -15.77 -24.95
N GLN A 236 -12.99 -16.54 -25.30
CA GLN A 236 -14.34 -16.04 -25.53
C GLN A 236 -15.12 -15.91 -24.20
N ARG A 237 -14.57 -15.15 -23.26
CA ARG A 237 -15.00 -15.13 -21.85
C ARG A 237 -15.17 -13.70 -21.31
N PHE A 238 -15.54 -13.62 -20.05
CA PHE A 238 -15.47 -12.41 -19.24
C PHE A 238 -14.27 -12.43 -18.31
N LEU A 239 -13.73 -11.24 -18.04
CA LEU A 239 -12.85 -10.96 -16.91
C LEU A 239 -13.57 -9.93 -16.02
N ILE A 240 -13.53 -10.15 -14.72
CA ILE A 240 -14.14 -9.26 -13.74
C ILE A 240 -13.04 -8.83 -12.79
N HIS A 241 -12.80 -7.52 -12.73
CA HIS A 241 -11.79 -6.96 -11.84
C HIS A 241 -12.47 -6.07 -10.82
N ILE A 242 -12.07 -6.21 -9.56
CA ILE A 242 -12.43 -5.26 -8.51
C ILE A 242 -11.12 -4.66 -8.01
N LEU A 243 -11.02 -3.34 -8.08
CA LEU A 243 -9.84 -2.60 -7.66
C LEU A 243 -10.24 -1.63 -6.55
N PRO A 244 -9.58 -1.67 -5.39
CA PRO A 244 -9.78 -0.66 -4.38
C PRO A 244 -9.14 0.65 -4.84
N LYS A 245 -9.90 1.74 -4.73
CA LYS A 245 -9.46 3.12 -4.87
C LYS A 245 -9.40 3.70 -3.46
N PRO A 246 -8.24 3.61 -2.78
CA PRO A 246 -8.11 4.21 -1.47
C PRO A 246 -8.38 5.71 -1.60
N GLY A 247 -9.31 6.22 -0.79
CA GLY A 247 -9.52 7.65 -0.63
C GLY A 247 -8.30 8.31 0.04
N GLN A 248 -8.42 9.58 0.40
CA GLN A 248 -7.42 10.18 1.29
C GLN A 248 -7.47 9.48 2.64
N ILE A 249 -6.45 8.66 2.92
CA ILE A 249 -6.24 8.06 4.23
C ILE A 249 -5.78 9.22 5.14
N GLN A 250 -6.65 9.67 6.04
CA GLN A 250 -6.31 10.70 7.04
C GLN A 250 -5.35 10.17 8.09
#